data_AF-A0A504KSS9-F1
#
_entry.id   AF-A0A504KSS9-F1
#
_cell.length_a   1.000
_cell.length_b   1.000
_cell.length_c   1.000
_cell.angle_alpha   90.00
_cell.angle_beta   90.00
_cell.angle_gamma   90.00
#
_symmetry.space_group_name_H-M   'P 1'
#
loop_
_entity.id
_entity.type
_entity.pdbx_description
1 polymer ?
#
loop_
_entity_poly.entity_id
_entity_poly.type
_entity_poly.pdbx_seq_one_letter_code
_entity_poly.pdbx_strand_id
1 'polypeptide(L)'
;AQAMREDLARLCLHERIPRRLAFESLAYDRINQLMPQVQQTGRKGDPMLAGSIAAVTVGLEVLRLRNAQLNSIVPRETAESIANFLRGLARELLFRRPGEPQTATIAVARQYAATIAERSDRFEMLQIAASLRIIAAAMEDHPDFFAKGRG
;
A
#
# COMPACT_ATOMS: atom_id res chain seq x y z
N ALA A 1 12.24 0.61 -8.82
CA ALA A 1 11.10 0.71 -7.88
C ALA A 1 10.61 2.14 -7.60
N GLN A 2 11.42 3.20 -7.73
CA GLN A 2 11.04 4.56 -7.29
C GLN A 2 9.71 5.07 -7.86
N ALA A 3 9.52 4.99 -9.18
CA ALA A 3 8.30 5.48 -9.82
C ALA A 3 7.04 4.79 -9.28
N MET A 4 7.10 3.47 -9.03
CA MET A 4 6.00 2.72 -8.43
C MET A 4 5.69 3.21 -7.01
N ARG A 5 6.70 3.47 -6.18
CA ARG A 5 6.49 4.03 -4.82
C ARG A 5 5.85 5.42 -4.85
N GLU A 6 6.31 6.27 -5.76
CA GLU A 6 5.73 7.61 -5.93
C GLU A 6 4.27 7.55 -6.43
N ASP A 7 3.96 6.62 -7.33
CA ASP A 7 2.58 6.37 -7.78
C ASP A 7 1.69 5.90 -6.63
N LEU A 8 2.18 5.00 -5.77
CA LEU A 8 1.46 4.57 -4.56
C LEU A 8 1.27 5.72 -3.55
N ALA A 9 2.30 6.53 -3.33
CA ALA A 9 2.21 7.68 -2.43
C ALA A 9 1.20 8.71 -2.96
N ARG A 10 1.19 8.96 -4.26
CA ARG A 10 0.16 9.78 -4.93
C ARG A 10 -1.22 9.17 -4.72
N LEU A 11 -1.38 7.86 -4.93
CA LEU A 11 -2.66 7.17 -4.75
C LEU A 11 -3.24 7.34 -3.34
N CYS A 12 -2.38 7.33 -2.31
CA CYS A 12 -2.75 7.56 -0.91
C CYS A 12 -3.25 8.99 -0.63
N LEU A 13 -2.69 9.99 -1.33
CA LEU A 13 -2.88 11.41 -1.00
C LEU A 13 -3.80 12.17 -1.96
N HIS A 14 -3.99 11.67 -3.19
CA HIS A 14 -4.61 12.45 -4.25
C HIS A 14 -6.09 12.73 -3.97
N GLU A 15 -6.61 13.92 -4.26
CA GLU A 15 -8.01 14.24 -4.00
C GLU A 15 -8.98 13.31 -4.74
N ARG A 16 -8.70 13.00 -6.02
CA ARG A 16 -9.51 12.09 -6.82
C ARG A 16 -9.07 10.65 -6.64
N ILE A 17 -10.03 9.74 -6.52
CA ILE A 17 -9.80 8.29 -6.53
C ILE A 17 -9.78 7.84 -7.99
N PRO A 18 -8.66 7.32 -8.52
CA PRO A 18 -8.65 6.79 -9.88
C PRO A 18 -9.48 5.50 -9.95
N ARG A 19 -10.04 5.22 -11.13
CA ARG A 19 -10.70 3.93 -11.38
C ARG A 19 -9.70 2.80 -11.23
N ARG A 20 -10.15 1.65 -10.72
CA ARG A 20 -9.34 0.44 -10.57
C ARG A 20 -8.56 0.09 -11.84
N LEU A 21 -9.23 0.03 -12.99
CA LEU A 21 -8.60 -0.29 -14.29
C LEU A 21 -7.49 0.69 -14.68
N ALA A 22 -7.61 1.98 -14.36
CA ALA A 22 -6.58 2.96 -14.65
C ALA A 22 -5.33 2.74 -13.80
N PHE A 23 -5.52 2.37 -12.53
CA PHE A 23 -4.40 1.99 -11.66
C PHE A 23 -3.74 0.68 -12.14
N GLU A 24 -4.53 -0.35 -12.48
CA GLU A 24 -4.00 -1.62 -12.97
C GLU A 24 -3.18 -1.45 -14.26
N SER A 25 -3.66 -0.61 -15.19
CA SER A 25 -2.91 -0.27 -16.41
C SER A 25 -1.58 0.42 -16.10
N LEU A 26 -1.58 1.41 -15.20
CA LEU A 26 -0.35 2.09 -14.78
C LEU A 26 0.62 1.11 -14.12
N ALA A 27 0.12 0.23 -13.26
CA ALA A 27 0.92 -0.77 -12.57
C ALA A 27 1.56 -1.76 -13.56
N TYR A 28 0.80 -2.20 -14.56
CA TYR A 28 1.31 -3.03 -15.65
C TYR A 28 2.45 -2.34 -16.41
N ASP A 29 2.26 -1.08 -16.79
CA ASP A 29 3.30 -0.29 -17.46
C ASP A 29 4.56 -0.15 -16.61
N ARG A 30 4.41 0.06 -15.29
CA ARG A 30 5.55 0.13 -14.36
C ARG A 30 6.29 -1.20 -14.23
N ILE A 31 5.58 -2.32 -14.18
CA ILE A 31 6.22 -3.65 -14.15
C ILE A 31 7.00 -3.88 -15.45
N ASN A 32 6.40 -3.57 -16.60
CA ASN A 32 7.07 -3.72 -17.89
C ASN A 32 8.35 -2.87 -18.00
N GLN A 33 8.34 -1.66 -17.44
CA GLN A 33 9.54 -0.80 -17.37
C GLN A 33 10.67 -1.42 -16.53
N LEU A 34 10.35 -2.31 -15.58
CA LEU A 34 11.32 -2.99 -14.72
C LEU A 34 11.86 -4.28 -15.34
N MET A 35 11.15 -4.88 -16.30
CA MET A 35 11.50 -6.18 -16.89
C MET A 35 12.92 -6.26 -17.47
N PRO A 36 13.43 -5.25 -18.21
CA PRO A 36 14.80 -5.31 -18.73
C PRO A 36 15.84 -5.42 -17.61
N GLN A 37 15.63 -4.72 -16.49
CA GLN A 37 16.54 -4.74 -15.34
C GLN A 37 16.49 -6.10 -14.64
N VAL A 38 15.28 -6.65 -14.42
CA VAL A 38 15.09 -7.97 -13.81
C VAL A 38 15.79 -9.04 -14.64
N GLN A 39 15.63 -9.03 -15.96
CA GLN A 39 16.26 -9.98 -16.88
C GLN A 39 17.80 -9.89 -16.87
N GLN A 40 18.36 -8.68 -16.82
CA GLN A 40 19.82 -8.48 -16.73
C GLN A 40 20.42 -9.02 -15.42
N THR A 41 19.67 -8.93 -14.31
CA THR A 41 20.13 -9.43 -13.00
C THR A 41 19.86 -10.92 -12.74
N GLY A 42 19.12 -11.60 -13.62
CA GLY A 42 18.73 -13.00 -13.44
C GLY A 42 18.02 -13.24 -12.10
N ARG A 43 18.36 -14.33 -11.39
CA ARG A 43 17.78 -14.67 -10.07
C ARG A 43 17.93 -13.58 -9.00
N LYS A 44 18.90 -12.66 -9.14
CA LYS A 44 19.03 -11.51 -8.21
C LYS A 44 17.92 -10.47 -8.42
N GLY A 45 17.18 -10.54 -9.52
CA GLY A 45 16.02 -9.70 -9.82
C GLY A 45 14.71 -10.19 -9.18
N ASP A 46 14.65 -11.42 -8.66
CA ASP A 46 13.44 -12.01 -8.08
C ASP A 46 12.83 -11.15 -6.96
N PRO A 47 13.61 -10.56 -6.02
CA PRO A 47 13.06 -9.67 -5.00
C PRO A 47 12.43 -8.38 -5.57
N MET A 48 12.97 -7.87 -6.68
CA MET A 48 12.43 -6.68 -7.36
C MET A 48 11.09 -7.00 -8.02
N LEU A 49 10.97 -8.15 -8.66
CA LEU A 49 9.71 -8.60 -9.26
C LEU A 49 8.66 -8.88 -8.18
N ALA A 50 9.02 -9.61 -7.12
CA ALA A 50 8.13 -9.89 -6.00
C ALA A 50 7.63 -8.60 -5.34
N GLY A 51 8.54 -7.65 -5.06
CA GLY A 51 8.17 -6.34 -4.53
C GLY A 51 7.27 -5.53 -5.47
N SER A 52 7.43 -5.67 -6.79
CA SER A 52 6.55 -5.00 -7.77
C SER A 52 5.13 -5.56 -7.72
N ILE A 53 4.96 -6.88 -7.58
CA ILE A 53 3.66 -7.53 -7.40
C ILE A 53 3.03 -7.12 -6.05
N ALA A 54 3.83 -7.09 -4.99
CA ALA A 54 3.39 -6.60 -3.69
C ALA A 54 2.92 -5.14 -3.76
N ALA A 55 3.60 -4.29 -4.54
CA ALA A 55 3.20 -2.90 -4.75
C ALA A 55 1.84 -2.77 -5.47
N VAL A 56 1.57 -3.62 -6.47
CA VAL A 56 0.23 -3.67 -7.10
C VAL A 56 -0.83 -4.04 -6.08
N THR A 57 -0.56 -5.04 -5.25
CA THR A 57 -1.46 -5.49 -4.18
C THR A 57 -1.74 -4.35 -3.19
N VAL A 58 -0.70 -3.65 -2.72
CA VAL A 58 -0.84 -2.48 -1.84
C VAL A 58 -1.69 -1.41 -2.49
N GLY A 59 -1.48 -1.09 -3.77
CA GLY A 59 -2.27 -0.06 -4.45
C GLY A 59 -3.74 -0.42 -4.61
N LEU A 60 -4.07 -1.69 -4.88
CA LEU A 60 -5.45 -2.16 -4.92
C LEU A 60 -6.13 -2.04 -3.56
N GLU A 61 -5.43 -2.36 -2.48
CA GLU A 61 -5.97 -2.24 -1.13
C GLU A 61 -6.06 -0.78 -0.67
N VAL A 62 -5.15 0.10 -1.10
CA VAL A 62 -5.29 1.56 -0.92
C VAL A 62 -6.55 2.05 -1.64
N LEU A 63 -6.80 1.64 -2.88
CA LEU A 63 -8.03 2.00 -3.58
C LEU A 63 -9.28 1.53 -2.83
N ARG A 64 -9.26 0.31 -2.28
CA ARG A 64 -10.38 -0.20 -1.48
C ARG A 64 -10.62 0.67 -0.26
N LEU A 65 -9.58 0.96 0.51
CA LEU A 65 -9.66 1.82 1.69
C LEU A 65 -10.18 3.21 1.34
N ARG A 66 -9.69 3.82 0.25
CA ARG A 66 -10.17 5.13 -0.20
C ARG A 66 -11.64 5.12 -0.60
N ASN A 67 -12.11 4.08 -1.28
CA ASN A 67 -13.54 3.94 -1.59
C ASN A 67 -14.37 3.73 -0.32
N ALA A 68 -13.85 2.98 0.66
CA ALA A 68 -14.53 2.79 1.95
C ALA A 68 -14.72 4.11 2.71
N GLN A 69 -13.78 5.06 2.60
CA GLN A 69 -13.94 6.40 3.21
C GLN A 69 -15.10 7.22 2.64
N LEU A 70 -15.50 6.95 1.40
CA LEU A 70 -16.64 7.62 0.75
C LEU A 70 -17.97 6.92 1.03
N ASN A 71 -17.94 5.72 1.61
CA ASN A 71 -19.14 4.96 1.90
C ASN A 71 -19.76 5.45 3.21
N SER A 72 -20.99 5.96 3.15
CA SER A 72 -21.72 6.48 4.31
C SER A 72 -22.04 5.43 5.38
N ILE A 73 -21.93 4.13 5.06
CA ILE A 73 -22.09 3.02 6.01
C ILE A 73 -20.88 2.94 6.96
N VAL A 74 -19.71 3.40 6.52
CA VAL A 74 -18.49 3.38 7.33
C VAL A 74 -18.55 4.50 8.37
N PRO A 75 -18.35 4.20 9.67
CA PRO A 75 -18.33 5.23 10.70
C PRO A 75 -17.29 6.32 10.41
N ARG A 76 -17.63 7.58 10.69
CA ARG A 76 -16.74 8.72 10.43
C ARG A 76 -15.37 8.57 11.08
N GLU A 77 -15.32 8.10 12.32
CA GLU A 77 -14.06 7.83 13.04
C GLU A 77 -13.18 6.82 12.29
N THR A 78 -13.80 5.79 11.70
CA THR A 78 -13.09 4.81 10.86
C THR A 78 -12.57 5.45 9.58
N ALA A 79 -13.38 6.27 8.91
CA ALA A 79 -12.96 6.99 7.71
C ALA A 79 -11.77 7.94 7.99
N GLU A 80 -11.77 8.63 9.13
CA GLU A 80 -10.69 9.50 9.60
C GLU A 80 -9.42 8.69 9.95
N SER A 81 -9.59 7.53 10.59
CA SER A 81 -8.49 6.61 10.89
C SER A 81 -7.83 6.08 9.62
N ILE A 82 -8.61 5.72 8.61
CA ILE A 82 -8.10 5.36 7.28
C ILE A 82 -7.32 6.53 6.66
N ALA A 83 -7.83 7.77 6.76
CA ALA A 83 -7.16 8.95 6.19
C ALA A 83 -5.80 9.20 6.84
N ASN A 84 -5.73 9.06 8.17
CA ASN A 84 -4.50 9.18 8.93
C ASN A 84 -3.49 8.09 8.53
N PHE A 85 -3.95 6.85 8.42
CA PHE A 85 -3.11 5.74 7.97
C PHE A 85 -2.55 5.97 6.57
N LEU A 86 -3.38 6.34 5.58
CA LEU A 86 -2.93 6.58 4.21
C LEU A 86 -1.92 7.73 4.12
N ARG A 87 -2.08 8.78 4.93
CA ARG A 87 -1.06 9.85 5.04
C ARG A 87 0.25 9.35 5.64
N GLY A 88 0.19 8.50 6.67
CA GLY A 88 1.36 7.84 7.24
C GLY A 88 2.07 6.96 6.22
N LEU A 89 1.30 6.12 5.50
CA LEU A 89 1.82 5.23 4.46
C LEU A 89 2.49 5.99 3.33
N ALA A 90 1.90 7.10 2.86
CA ALA A 90 2.53 7.93 1.85
C ALA A 90 3.88 8.50 2.32
N ARG A 91 3.99 8.88 3.60
CA ARG A 91 5.25 9.34 4.19
C ARG A 91 6.29 8.22 4.22
N GLU A 92 5.89 7.00 4.60
CA GLU A 92 6.78 5.82 4.55
C GLU A 92 7.35 5.62 3.15
N LEU A 93 6.48 5.59 2.14
CA LEU A 93 6.85 5.32 0.75
C LEU A 93 7.81 6.37 0.17
N LEU A 94 7.71 7.62 0.63
CA LEU A 94 8.48 8.75 0.11
C LEU A 94 9.79 8.99 0.85
N PHE A 95 9.82 8.76 2.18
CA PHE A 95 10.91 9.25 3.02
C PHE A 95 11.70 8.17 3.76
N ARG A 96 11.11 6.99 4.02
CA ARG A 96 11.80 5.92 4.77
C ARG A 96 13.03 5.42 4.02
N ARG A 97 14.18 5.32 4.67
CA ARG A 97 15.42 4.81 4.07
C ARG A 97 15.57 3.29 4.26
N PRO A 98 16.33 2.60 3.38
CA PRO A 98 16.66 1.19 3.58
C PRO A 98 17.39 0.99 4.89
N GLY A 99 17.02 -0.06 5.64
CA GLY A 99 17.56 -0.35 6.97
C GLY A 99 16.97 0.48 8.11
N GLU A 100 16.15 1.50 7.84
CA GLU A 100 15.36 2.14 8.91
C GLU A 100 14.23 1.20 9.37
N PRO A 101 13.99 1.09 10.68
CA PRO A 101 12.87 0.32 11.20
C PRO A 101 11.57 0.86 10.62
N GLN A 102 10.63 -0.04 10.32
CA GLN A 102 9.28 0.38 9.91
C GLN A 102 8.67 1.27 10.98
N THR A 103 7.99 2.33 10.55
CA THR A 103 7.43 3.27 11.52
C THR A 103 6.20 2.71 12.21
N ALA A 104 5.83 3.40 13.29
CA ALA A 104 4.60 3.18 14.03
C ALA A 104 3.35 3.08 13.15
N THR A 105 3.36 3.64 11.92
CA THR A 105 2.23 3.55 10.97
C THR A 105 1.81 2.11 10.69
N ILE A 106 2.74 1.19 10.43
CA ILE A 106 2.42 -0.21 10.09
C ILE A 106 1.92 -0.97 11.32
N ALA A 107 2.58 -0.77 12.47
CA ALA A 107 2.15 -1.36 13.74
C ALA A 107 0.74 -0.89 14.14
N VAL A 108 0.46 0.41 14.01
CA VAL A 108 -0.87 0.99 14.30
C VAL A 108 -1.92 0.43 13.35
N ALA A 109 -1.60 0.25 12.07
CA ALA A 109 -2.54 -0.34 11.10
C ALA A 109 -2.92 -1.78 11.48
N ARG A 110 -1.95 -2.59 11.90
CA ARG A 110 -2.19 -3.96 12.38
C ARG A 110 -3.05 -3.99 13.63
N GLN A 111 -2.72 -3.14 14.61
CA GLN A 111 -3.49 -3.04 15.85
C GLN A 111 -4.92 -2.60 15.59
N TYR A 112 -5.11 -1.62 14.70
CA TYR A 112 -6.43 -1.12 14.34
C TYR A 112 -7.25 -2.20 13.61
N ALA A 113 -6.64 -2.93 12.68
CA ALA A 113 -7.30 -4.04 12.00
C ALA A 113 -7.71 -5.17 12.96
N ALA A 114 -6.86 -5.52 13.94
CA ALA A 114 -7.19 -6.47 15.00
C ALA A 114 -8.42 -6.00 15.78
N THR A 115 -8.40 -4.74 16.22
CA THR A 115 -9.50 -4.13 16.98
C THR A 115 -10.81 -4.13 16.21
N ILE A 116 -10.79 -3.85 14.89
CA ILE A 116 -12.00 -3.91 14.06
C ILE A 116 -12.55 -5.33 13.99
N ALA A 117 -11.68 -6.33 13.75
CA ALA A 117 -12.10 -7.71 13.61
C ALA A 117 -12.65 -8.32 14.91
N GLU A 118 -12.22 -7.82 16.07
CA GLU A 118 -12.77 -8.23 17.37
C GLU A 118 -14.13 -7.60 17.67
N ARG A 119 -14.38 -6.38 17.16
CA ARG A 119 -15.54 -5.56 17.57
C ARG A 119 -16.66 -5.49 16.53
N SER A 120 -16.44 -5.99 15.32
CA SER A 120 -17.40 -5.85 14.22
C SER A 120 -17.45 -7.11 13.36
N ASP A 121 -18.66 -7.55 13.06
CA ASP A 121 -19.00 -8.60 12.08
C ASP A 121 -19.44 -8.02 10.74
N ARG A 122 -19.66 -6.70 10.65
CA ARG A 122 -20.04 -6.01 9.42
C ARG A 122 -19.01 -6.21 8.32
N PHE A 123 -19.49 -6.58 7.14
CA PHE A 123 -18.67 -6.88 5.98
C PHE A 123 -17.72 -5.74 5.60
N GLU A 124 -18.19 -4.49 5.57
CA GLU A 124 -17.40 -3.30 5.22
C GLU A 124 -16.24 -3.09 6.20
N MET A 125 -16.50 -3.29 7.49
CA MET A 125 -15.50 -3.15 8.54
C MET A 125 -14.45 -4.27 8.44
N LEU A 126 -14.88 -5.51 8.23
CA LEU A 126 -13.97 -6.64 8.02
C LEU A 126 -13.10 -6.47 6.75
N GLN A 127 -13.65 -5.90 5.68
CA GLN A 127 -12.89 -5.56 4.49
C GLN A 127 -11.82 -4.50 4.76
N ILE A 128 -12.15 -3.44 5.51
CA ILE A 128 -11.16 -2.43 5.94
C ILE A 128 -10.04 -3.10 6.75
N ALA A 129 -10.39 -3.96 7.72
CA ALA A 129 -9.42 -4.67 8.53
C ALA A 129 -8.51 -5.58 7.68
N ALA A 130 -9.08 -6.28 6.70
CA ALA A 130 -8.32 -7.11 5.77
C ALA A 130 -7.33 -6.27 4.93
N SER A 131 -7.78 -5.16 4.34
CA SER A 131 -6.92 -4.27 3.55
C SER A 131 -5.75 -3.73 4.36
N LEU A 132 -6.00 -3.29 5.60
CA LEU A 132 -4.95 -2.81 6.50
C LEU A 132 -3.90 -3.89 6.79
N ARG A 133 -4.32 -5.13 7.03
CA ARG A 133 -3.42 -6.27 7.26
C ARG A 133 -2.61 -6.62 6.01
N ILE A 134 -3.25 -6.65 4.84
CA ILE A 134 -2.59 -6.97 3.57
C ILE A 134 -1.51 -5.92 3.28
N ILE A 135 -1.81 -4.64 3.46
CA ILE A 135 -0.82 -3.57 3.27
C ILE A 135 0.33 -3.74 4.26
N ALA A 136 0.04 -3.98 5.54
CA ALA A 136 1.07 -4.18 6.55
C ALA A 136 1.99 -5.36 6.22
N ALA A 137 1.42 -6.52 5.89
CA ALA A 137 2.18 -7.72 5.51
C ALA A 137 3.05 -7.46 4.28
N ALA A 138 2.52 -6.84 3.22
CA ALA A 138 3.29 -6.53 2.03
C ALA A 138 4.49 -5.60 2.33
N MET A 139 4.30 -4.61 3.20
CA MET A 139 5.37 -3.72 3.63
C MET A 139 6.44 -4.47 4.45
N GLU A 140 6.02 -5.38 5.34
CA GLU A 140 6.87 -6.23 6.19
C GLU A 140 7.67 -7.27 5.39
N ASP A 141 7.06 -7.89 4.39
CA ASP A 141 7.67 -8.94 3.55
C ASP A 141 8.64 -8.37 2.49
N HIS A 142 8.42 -7.12 2.05
CA HIS A 142 9.22 -6.46 1.03
C HIS A 142 9.78 -5.10 1.47
N PRO A 143 10.48 -5.02 2.62
CA PRO A 143 10.82 -3.75 3.25
C PRO A 143 11.70 -2.88 2.34
N ASP A 144 12.72 -3.45 1.71
CA ASP A 144 13.66 -2.68 0.87
C ASP A 144 13.04 -2.18 -0.43
N PHE A 145 12.05 -2.90 -0.98
CA PHE A 145 11.33 -2.44 -2.17
C PHE A 145 10.55 -1.16 -1.89
N PHE A 146 9.88 -1.10 -0.72
CA PHE A 146 9.09 0.04 -0.28
C PHE A 146 9.91 1.16 0.37
N ALA A 147 11.18 0.91 0.67
CA ALA A 147 12.09 1.96 1.12
C ALA A 147 12.56 2.85 -0.05
N LYS A 148 12.91 4.09 0.27
CA LYS A 148 13.55 5.02 -0.65
C LYS A 148 14.96 4.52 -0.99
N GLY A 149 15.07 3.74 -2.07
CA GLY A 149 16.36 3.35 -2.63
C GLY A 149 17.29 4.55 -2.82
N ARG A 150 18.60 4.31 -2.66
CA ARG A 150 19.62 5.26 -3.15
C ARG A 150 19.43 5.33 -4.68
N GLY A 151 19.27 6.55 -5.19
CA GLY A 151 19.07 6.81 -6.62
C GLY A 151 20.16 6.20 -7.48
#